data_AF-A0A3Q3L5Q9-F1
#
_entry.id   AF-A0A3Q3L5Q9-F1
#
_cell.length_a   1.000
_cell.length_b   1.000
_cell.length_c   1.000
_cell.angle_alpha   90.00
_cell.angle_beta   90.00
_cell.angle_gamma   90.00
#
_symmetry.space_group_name_H-M   'P 1'
#
loop_
_entity.id
_entity.type
_entity.pdbx_description
1 polymer ?
#
loop_
_entity_poly.entity_id
_entity_poly.type
_entity_poly.pdbx_seq_one_letter_code
_entity_poly.pdbx_strand_id
1 'polypeptide(L)'
;LALKFKLELIKTALLYTVNLRRFIGCAVREFTFLAKKPGCGGLHITTDACWGRCETWEKPILDPPYVESHQRVCTYNETRLVTVKLPNCQRNVDPTYTYPVALRCDCGVCLTSTTECITAV
;
A
#
# COMPACT_ATOMS: atom_id res chain seq x y z
N LEU A 1 -45.24 19.83 -2.38
CA LEU A 1 -45.00 18.47 -2.92
C LEU A 1 -43.91 18.39 -4.00
N ALA A 2 -43.46 19.49 -4.62
CA ALA A 2 -42.41 19.46 -5.64
C ALA A 2 -40.95 19.36 -5.11
N LEU A 3 -40.71 19.59 -3.82
CA LEU A 3 -39.36 19.49 -3.22
C LEU A 3 -38.98 18.07 -2.73
N LYS A 4 -39.94 17.14 -2.63
CA LYS A 4 -39.65 15.75 -2.20
C LYS A 4 -39.09 14.87 -3.32
N PHE A 5 -39.20 15.30 -4.59
CA PHE A 5 -38.78 14.50 -5.75
C PHE A 5 -37.33 14.76 -6.21
N LYS A 6 -36.72 15.88 -5.81
CA LYS A 6 -35.36 16.26 -6.25
C LYS A 6 -34.24 15.54 -5.49
N LEU A 7 -34.55 14.93 -4.34
CA LEU A 7 -33.57 14.27 -3.48
C LEU A 7 -33.34 12.79 -3.81
N GLU A 8 -34.16 12.19 -4.67
CA GLU A 8 -33.99 10.80 -5.14
C GLU A 8 -33.03 10.67 -6.34
N LEU A 9 -32.51 11.78 -6.88
CA LEU A 9 -31.64 11.81 -8.06
C LEU A 9 -30.14 11.93 -7.75
N ILE A 10 -29.73 12.16 -6.49
CA ILE A 10 -28.32 12.11 -6.06
C ILE A 10 -27.92 10.66 -5.70
N LYS A 11 -28.52 9.68 -6.38
CA LYS A 11 -28.06 8.29 -6.45
C LYS A 11 -27.15 8.04 -7.66
N THR A 12 -26.73 9.09 -8.36
CA THR A 12 -25.62 8.98 -9.32
C THR A 12 -24.32 8.95 -8.53
N ALA A 13 -23.98 7.77 -8.03
CA ALA A 13 -22.59 7.42 -7.79
C ALA A 13 -21.81 7.83 -9.05
N LEU A 14 -20.99 8.87 -8.92
CA LEU A 14 -19.89 9.11 -9.84
C LEU A 14 -18.90 7.95 -9.64
N LEU A 15 -19.24 6.78 -10.18
CA LEU A 15 -18.30 5.69 -10.40
C LEU A 15 -17.39 6.15 -11.54
N TYR A 16 -16.52 7.12 -11.26
CA TYR A 16 -15.33 7.32 -12.06
C TYR A 16 -14.55 6.02 -11.96
N THR A 17 -14.56 5.23 -13.02
CA THR A 17 -13.68 4.07 -13.13
C THR A 17 -12.25 4.58 -13.19
N VAL A 18 -11.58 4.61 -12.04
CA VAL A 18 -10.19 5.06 -11.96
C VAL A 18 -9.34 4.11 -12.81
N ASN A 19 -8.77 4.61 -13.90
CA ASN A 19 -7.88 3.82 -14.73
C ASN A 19 -6.56 3.60 -14.00
N LEU A 20 -6.45 2.44 -13.34
CA LEU A 20 -5.28 2.05 -12.55
C LEU A 20 -3.97 2.11 -13.35
N ARG A 21 -4.02 1.91 -14.68
CA ARG A 21 -2.80 1.98 -15.51
C ARG A 21 -2.26 3.39 -15.68
N ARG A 22 -3.07 4.43 -15.46
CA ARG A 22 -2.68 5.84 -15.60
C ARG A 22 -2.71 6.62 -14.29
N PHE A 23 -3.04 5.95 -13.19
CA PHE A 23 -3.08 6.58 -11.87
C PHE A 23 -1.67 7.05 -11.46
N ILE A 24 -1.55 8.34 -11.21
CA ILE A 24 -0.40 8.99 -10.56
C ILE A 24 -0.90 9.46 -9.20
N GLY A 25 -0.22 9.02 -8.16
CA GLY A 25 -0.65 9.13 -6.76
C GLY A 25 -0.33 7.86 -6.00
N CYS A 26 -0.40 7.93 -4.68
CA CYS A 26 -0.21 6.81 -3.76
C CYS A 26 -1.49 6.64 -2.95
N ALA A 27 -2.03 5.42 -2.89
CA ALA A 27 -3.32 5.15 -2.27
C ALA A 27 -3.31 3.82 -1.53
N VAL A 28 -4.21 3.71 -0.54
CA VAL A 28 -4.51 2.46 0.15
C VAL A 28 -5.35 1.58 -0.77
N ARG A 29 -4.95 0.32 -0.93
CA ARG A 29 -5.67 -0.67 -1.72
C ARG A 29 -5.57 -2.07 -1.12
N GLU A 30 -6.58 -2.87 -1.39
CA GLU A 30 -6.60 -4.28 -1.03
C GLU A 30 -5.51 -5.06 -1.78
N PHE A 31 -4.78 -5.87 -1.02
CA PHE A 31 -3.71 -6.74 -1.50
C PHE A 31 -3.75 -8.07 -0.76
N THR A 32 -3.54 -9.17 -1.49
CA THR A 32 -3.50 -10.51 -0.92
C THR A 32 -2.10 -11.09 -1.01
N PHE A 33 -1.58 -11.58 0.11
CA PHE A 33 -0.28 -12.24 0.16
C PHE A 33 -0.38 -13.59 0.89
N LEU A 34 0.61 -14.46 0.65
CA LEU A 34 0.73 -15.74 1.34
C LEU A 34 1.66 -15.58 2.55
N ALA A 35 1.08 -15.51 3.74
CA ALA A 35 1.83 -15.51 4.99
C ALA A 35 2.44 -16.89 5.24
N LYS A 36 3.75 -16.91 5.47
CA LYS A 36 4.53 -18.12 5.76
C LYS A 36 5.36 -17.91 7.01
N LYS A 37 5.37 -18.93 7.87
CA LYS A 37 6.25 -19.03 9.04
C LYS A 37 6.82 -20.45 9.07
N PRO A 38 8.14 -20.63 9.31
CA PRO A 38 8.72 -21.95 9.43
C PRO A 38 7.98 -22.80 10.48
N GLY A 39 7.65 -24.04 10.15
CA GLY A 39 6.94 -24.96 11.04
C GLY A 39 5.41 -24.80 11.09
N CYS A 40 4.83 -23.89 10.30
CA CYS A 40 3.38 -23.73 10.13
C CYS A 40 2.94 -23.88 8.67
N GLY A 41 1.65 -24.16 8.46
CA GLY A 41 1.01 -24.04 7.16
C GLY A 41 0.89 -22.58 6.71
N GLY A 42 0.92 -22.35 5.40
CA GLY A 42 0.71 -21.02 4.82
C GLY A 42 -0.75 -20.57 4.90
N LEU A 43 -0.97 -19.27 5.02
CA LEU A 43 -2.30 -18.65 5.03
C LEU A 43 -2.34 -17.49 4.02
N HIS A 44 -3.33 -17.49 3.13
CA HIS A 44 -3.61 -16.32 2.28
C HIS A 44 -4.31 -15.26 3.12
N ILE A 45 -3.71 -14.08 3.21
CA ILE A 45 -4.22 -12.93 3.96
C ILE A 45 -4.53 -11.82 2.96
N THR A 46 -5.74 -11.29 3.04
CA THR A 46 -6.16 -10.10 2.32
C THR A 46 -6.15 -8.92 3.28
N THR A 47 -5.42 -7.87 2.93
CA THR A 47 -5.20 -6.69 3.77
C THR A 47 -5.10 -5.43 2.93
N ASP A 48 -5.28 -4.27 3.57
CA ASP A 48 -4.97 -2.98 2.97
C ASP A 48 -3.45 -2.72 2.96
N ALA A 49 -2.93 -2.33 1.81
CA ALA A 49 -1.53 -2.03 1.54
C ALA A 49 -1.38 -0.78 0.65
N CYS A 50 -0.17 -0.23 0.58
CA CYS A 50 0.10 0.95 -0.26
C CYS A 50 0.41 0.58 -1.70
N TRP A 51 -0.25 1.26 -2.64
CA TRP A 51 -0.06 1.04 -4.06
C TRP A 51 -0.21 2.34 -4.85
N GLY A 52 0.63 2.55 -5.86
CA GLY A 52 0.54 3.73 -6.69
C GLY A 52 1.84 4.05 -7.43
N ARG A 53 1.89 5.25 -8.00
CA ARG A 53 3.05 5.81 -8.70
C ARG A 53 3.30 7.22 -8.22
N CYS A 54 4.53 7.50 -7.83
CA CYS A 54 4.93 8.82 -7.37
C CYS A 54 5.69 9.54 -8.47
N GLU A 55 5.56 10.86 -8.49
CA GLU A 55 6.36 11.69 -9.39
C GLU A 55 7.81 11.71 -8.90
N THR A 56 8.72 11.54 -9.85
CA THR A 56 10.16 11.55 -9.62
C THR A 56 10.83 12.35 -10.72
N TRP A 57 11.92 13.02 -10.39
CA TRP A 57 12.69 13.78 -11.37
C TRP A 57 14.17 13.78 -11.00
N GLU A 58 15.00 14.03 -12.01
CA GLU A 58 16.42 14.28 -11.87
C GLU A 58 16.76 15.53 -12.67
N LYS A 59 17.48 16.46 -12.03
CA LYS A 59 17.84 17.74 -12.61
C LYS A 59 19.36 17.83 -12.70
N PRO A 60 19.92 18.02 -13.90
CA PRO A 60 21.33 18.32 -14.05
C PRO A 60 21.69 19.65 -13.36
N ILE A 61 22.81 19.67 -12.64
CA ILE A 61 23.38 20.85 -12.00
C ILE A 61 24.85 21.01 -12.40
N LEU A 62 25.39 22.23 -12.32
CA LEU A 62 26.75 22.53 -12.79
C LEU A 62 27.83 22.08 -11.80
N ASP A 63 27.53 22.12 -10.51
CA ASP A 63 28.45 21.73 -9.45
C ASP A 63 28.29 20.24 -9.10
N PRO A 64 29.36 19.54 -8.68
CA PRO A 64 29.26 18.18 -8.12
C PRO A 64 28.18 18.11 -7.02
N PRO A 65 27.31 17.08 -6.99
CA PRO A 65 27.39 15.80 -7.71
C PRO A 65 26.81 15.82 -9.15
N TYR A 66 26.62 16.98 -9.77
CA TYR A 66 26.14 17.19 -11.15
C TYR A 66 24.69 16.79 -11.42
N VAL A 67 24.04 16.10 -10.47
CA VAL A 67 22.63 15.75 -10.53
C VAL A 67 21.98 16.01 -9.17
N GLU A 68 20.87 16.73 -9.17
CA GLU A 68 19.93 16.81 -8.07
C GLU A 68 18.78 15.82 -8.34
N SER A 69 18.58 14.84 -7.44
CA SER A 69 17.56 13.81 -7.63
C SER A 69 16.42 13.92 -6.62
N HIS A 70 15.20 13.76 -7.12
CA HIS A 70 13.98 13.68 -6.32
C HIS A 70 13.33 12.33 -6.56
N GLN A 71 13.77 11.34 -5.79
CA GLN A 71 13.27 9.98 -5.88
C GLN A 71 12.28 9.74 -4.72
N ARG A 72 11.02 9.51 -5.07
CA ARG A 72 9.93 9.20 -4.14
C ARG A 72 9.29 7.88 -4.52
N VAL A 73 8.93 7.09 -3.52
CA VAL A 73 8.21 5.83 -3.68
C VAL A 73 6.87 5.90 -2.95
N CYS A 74 5.91 5.12 -3.42
CA CYS A 74 4.64 4.96 -2.69
C CYS A 74 4.89 4.05 -1.49
N THR A 75 4.75 4.61 -0.29
CA THR A 75 5.07 3.90 0.96
C THR A 75 4.02 4.17 2.03
N TYR A 76 4.10 3.39 3.10
CA TYR A 76 3.27 3.52 4.28
C TYR A 76 3.60 4.81 5.02
N ASN A 77 2.59 5.63 5.27
CA ASN A 77 2.71 6.80 6.13
C ASN A 77 2.18 6.51 7.54
N GLU A 78 1.04 5.82 7.62
CA GLU A 78 0.41 5.42 8.88
C GLU A 78 -0.04 3.97 8.78
N THR A 79 0.32 3.16 9.79
CA THR A 79 0.01 1.73 9.81
C THR A 79 -0.54 1.28 11.16
N ARG A 80 -1.24 0.15 11.12
CA ARG A 80 -1.65 -0.59 12.32
C ARG A 80 -1.17 -2.03 12.21
N LEU A 81 -0.55 -2.55 13.27
CA LEU A 81 -0.17 -3.95 13.34
C LEU A 81 -1.38 -4.83 13.66
N VAL A 82 -1.54 -5.91 12.91
CA VAL A 82 -2.57 -6.92 13.10
C VAL A 82 -1.91 -8.29 13.24
N THR A 83 -2.43 -9.11 14.15
CA THR A 83 -1.93 -10.47 14.41
C THR A 83 -2.99 -11.50 14.07
N VAL A 84 -2.58 -12.55 13.35
CA VAL A 84 -3.42 -13.71 13.00
C VAL A 84 -2.76 -15.01 13.44
N LYS A 85 -3.51 -16.12 13.42
CA LYS A 85 -3.00 -17.46 13.70
C LYS A 85 -2.86 -18.25 12.41
N LEU A 86 -1.67 -18.78 12.16
CA LEU A 86 -1.40 -19.66 11.03
C LEU A 86 -1.92 -21.09 11.29
N PRO A 87 -2.42 -21.79 10.25
CA PRO A 87 -2.91 -23.16 10.39
C PRO A 87 -1.76 -24.18 10.46
N ASN A 88 -2.06 -25.40 10.93
CA ASN A 88 -1.18 -26.57 10.83
C ASN A 88 0.26 -26.38 11.36
N CYS A 89 0.40 -25.72 12.50
CA CYS A 89 1.70 -25.55 13.16
C CYS A 89 2.16 -26.83 13.88
N GLN A 90 3.46 -27.09 13.83
CA GLN A 90 4.11 -28.15 14.61
C GLN A 90 3.98 -27.88 16.12
N ARG A 91 4.13 -28.95 16.92
CA ARG A 91 4.13 -28.85 18.38
C ARG A 91 5.27 -27.93 18.83
N ASN A 92 4.97 -26.99 19.74
CA ASN A 92 5.89 -25.96 20.26
C ASN A 92 6.25 -24.83 19.27
N VAL A 93 5.61 -24.73 18.11
CA VAL A 93 5.73 -23.55 17.24
C VAL A 93 4.61 -22.58 17.58
N ASP A 94 4.96 -21.32 17.84
CA ASP A 94 3.97 -20.27 18.05
C ASP A 94 3.21 -19.99 16.73
N PRO A 95 1.87 -20.08 16.70
CA PRO A 95 1.10 -19.86 15.49
C PRO A 95 0.91 -18.38 15.14
N THR A 96 1.36 -17.42 15.96
CA THR A 96 1.09 -16.01 15.69
C THR A 96 1.93 -15.45 14.55
N TYR A 97 1.28 -14.63 13.73
CA TYR A 97 1.89 -13.90 12.63
C TYR A 97 1.38 -12.46 12.63
N THR A 98 2.28 -11.49 12.72
CA THR A 98 1.97 -10.06 12.81
C THR A 98 2.43 -9.34 11.56
N TYR A 99 1.58 -8.49 11.01
CA TYR A 99 1.86 -7.72 9.79
C TYR A 99 1.26 -6.31 9.86
N PRO A 100 1.80 -5.34 9.10
CA PRO A 100 1.25 -4.00 9.02
C PRO A 100 0.06 -3.93 8.06
N VAL A 101 -0.97 -3.18 8.46
CA VAL A 101 -2.10 -2.77 7.62
C VAL A 101 -1.97 -1.28 7.34
N ALA A 102 -2.11 -0.88 6.07
CA ALA A 102 -2.07 0.53 5.68
C ALA A 102 -3.32 1.27 6.17
N LEU A 103 -3.12 2.36 6.92
CA LEU A 103 -4.18 3.33 7.22
C LEU A 103 -4.07 4.55 6.29
N ARG A 104 -2.83 4.98 5.99
CA ARG A 104 -2.52 6.05 5.05
C ARG A 104 -1.24 5.74 4.28
N CYS A 105 -1.21 6.13 3.02
CA CYS A 105 -0.09 5.96 2.10
C CYS A 105 0.29 7.30 1.50
N ASP A 106 1.60 7.54 1.34
CA ASP A 106 2.13 8.78 0.76
C ASP A 106 3.32 8.52 -0.16
N CYS A 107 3.63 9.51 -1.00
CA CYS A 107 4.87 9.55 -1.77
C CYS A 107 6.01 10.09 -0.90
N GLY A 108 6.92 9.20 -0.49
CA GLY A 108 7.99 9.49 0.47
C GLY A 108 9.34 8.93 0.05
N VAL A 109 10.36 9.18 0.88
CA VAL A 109 11.63 8.46 0.76
C VAL A 109 11.42 7.03 1.26
N CYS A 110 12.04 6.05 0.62
CA CYS A 110 12.07 4.69 1.17
C CYS A 110 12.99 4.63 2.40
N LEU A 111 12.43 4.31 3.56
CA LEU A 111 13.17 4.20 4.82
C LEU A 111 13.74 2.80 4.97
N THR A 112 15.05 2.64 4.77
CA THR A 112 15.75 1.36 4.85
C THR A 112 15.80 0.76 6.25
N SER A 113 15.46 1.54 7.29
CA SER A 113 15.37 1.06 8.67
C SER A 113 14.18 0.14 8.90
N THR A 114 13.10 0.28 8.12
CA THR A 114 11.84 -0.46 8.31
C THR A 114 11.33 -1.11 7.03
N THR A 115 11.94 -0.81 5.89
CA THR A 115 11.44 -1.22 4.57
C THR A 115 12.60 -1.61 3.67
N GLU A 116 12.48 -2.77 3.04
CA GLU A 116 13.43 -3.19 2.02
C GLU A 116 13.16 -2.42 0.71
N CYS A 117 14.09 -1.56 0.35
CA CYS A 117 13.99 -0.69 -0.81
C CYS A 117 14.54 -1.41 -2.05
N ILE A 118 13.69 -2.18 -2.73
CA ILE A 118 14.04 -2.96 -3.91
C ILE A 118 13.31 -2.46 -5.16
N THR A 119 13.93 -2.63 -6.33
CA THR A 119 13.28 -2.44 -7.62
C THR A 119 12.52 -3.71 -8.02
N ALA A 120 11.37 -3.58 -8.67
CA ALA A 120 10.71 -4.73 -9.28
C ALA A 120 11.62 -5.32 -10.37
N VAL A 121 11.88 -6.63 -10.28
CA VAL A 121 12.66 -7.42 -11.27
C VAL A 121 11.73 -8.04 -12.28
#